data_AF-A0AAU4L243-F1
#
_entry.id   AF-A0AAU4L243-F1
#
_cell.length_a   1.000
_cell.length_b   1.000
_cell.length_c   1.000
_cell.angle_alpha   90.00
_cell.angle_beta   90.00
_cell.angle_gamma   90.00
#
_symmetry.space_group_name_H-M   'P 1'
#
loop_
_entity.id
_entity.type
_entity.pdbx_description
1 polymer ?
#
loop_
_entity_poly.entity_id
_entity_poly.type
_entity_poly.pdbx_seq_one_letter_code
_entity_poly.pdbx_strand_id
1 'polypeptide(L)'
;MCEHEPPCPPWEAPDHEAARVVASHPEQGWVLLCNSVVIFEDTGEILPDLRVVTPHRSLPKLPASRMEGRTTRAAEFMGSSE
;
A
#
# COMPACT_ATOMS: atom_id res chain seq x y z
N MET A 1 4.26 -26.83 2.71
CA MET A 1 4.72 -26.67 4.10
C MET A 1 6.24 -26.73 4.08
N CYS A 2 6.93 -25.69 4.52
CA CYS A 2 8.40 -25.67 4.51
C CYS A 2 8.99 -26.64 5.56
N GLU A 3 10.21 -27.13 5.31
CA GLU A 3 10.93 -28.10 6.18
C GLU A 3 11.90 -27.41 7.16
N HIS A 4 11.67 -26.14 7.49
CA HIS A 4 12.54 -25.37 8.39
C HIS A 4 12.33 -25.74 9.86
N GLU A 5 13.42 -25.73 10.63
CA GLU A 5 13.40 -25.87 12.09
C GLU A 5 14.06 -24.63 12.73
N PRO A 6 13.34 -23.87 13.58
CA PRO A 6 11.92 -24.01 13.93
C PRO A 6 10.98 -23.81 12.72
N PRO A 7 9.74 -24.33 12.79
CA PRO A 7 8.77 -24.17 11.71
C PRO A 7 8.49 -22.69 11.45
N CYS A 8 8.42 -22.31 10.18
CA CYS A 8 8.08 -20.95 9.81
C CYS A 8 6.59 -20.67 10.04
N PRO A 9 6.24 -19.42 10.39
CA PRO A 9 4.85 -19.03 10.54
C PRO A 9 4.08 -19.19 9.20
N PRO A 10 2.81 -19.60 9.25
CA PRO A 10 1.95 -19.63 8.07
C PRO A 10 1.70 -18.20 7.56
N TRP A 11 1.35 -18.06 6.29
CA TRP A 11 1.12 -16.76 5.65
C TRP A 11 -0.05 -15.97 6.27
N GLU A 12 -0.95 -16.62 7.00
CA GLU A 12 -2.07 -15.99 7.72
C GLU A 12 -1.68 -15.43 9.10
N ALA A 13 -0.49 -15.79 9.61
CA ALA A 13 -0.04 -15.32 10.91
C ALA A 13 0.30 -13.82 10.86
N PRO A 14 0.10 -13.08 11.98
CA PRO A 14 0.48 -11.67 12.05
C PRO A 14 2.00 -11.44 11.91
N ASP A 15 2.80 -12.45 12.22
CA ASP A 15 4.26 -12.48 12.11
C ASP A 15 4.76 -13.27 10.89
N HIS A 16 3.94 -13.44 9.84
CA HIS A 16 4.29 -14.24 8.66
C HIS A 16 5.54 -13.75 7.91
N GLU A 17 5.92 -12.48 8.09
CA GLU A 17 7.18 -11.89 7.60
C GLU A 17 8.44 -12.52 8.21
N ALA A 18 8.32 -13.21 9.36
CA ALA A 18 9.43 -13.91 10.01
C ALA A 18 9.81 -15.24 9.33
N ALA A 19 9.07 -15.66 8.28
CA ALA A 19 9.41 -16.84 7.51
C ALA A 19 10.74 -16.68 6.76
N ARG A 20 11.42 -17.80 6.47
CA ARG A 20 12.73 -17.78 5.79
C ARG A 20 12.62 -17.30 4.34
N VAL A 21 13.55 -16.44 3.93
CA VAL A 21 13.73 -16.04 2.52
C VAL A 21 14.22 -17.22 1.70
N VAL A 22 13.56 -17.49 0.58
CA VAL A 22 13.94 -18.55 -0.39
C VAL A 22 14.39 -17.99 -1.74
N ALA A 23 14.00 -16.76 -2.06
CA ALA A 23 14.57 -16.00 -3.18
C ALA A 23 14.62 -14.51 -2.83
N SER A 24 15.66 -13.82 -3.30
CA SER A 24 15.85 -12.39 -3.09
C SER A 24 16.22 -11.75 -4.43
N HIS A 25 15.46 -10.73 -4.82
CA HIS A 25 15.65 -9.99 -6.06
C HIS A 25 15.67 -8.48 -5.77
N PRO A 26 16.76 -7.99 -5.17
CA PRO A 26 16.89 -6.58 -4.84
C PRO A 26 16.84 -5.68 -6.08
N GLU A 27 17.27 -6.18 -7.24
CA GLU A 27 17.17 -5.45 -8.51
C GLU A 27 15.73 -5.20 -8.99
N GLN A 28 14.77 -5.97 -8.47
CA GLN A 28 13.34 -5.84 -8.75
C GLN A 28 12.55 -5.35 -7.53
N GLY A 29 13.22 -5.20 -6.39
CA GLY A 29 12.65 -4.70 -5.15
C GLY A 29 11.73 -5.67 -4.40
N TRP A 30 12.00 -6.99 -4.47
CA TRP A 30 11.20 -7.98 -3.74
C TRP A 30 12.01 -9.17 -3.21
N VAL A 31 11.43 -9.84 -2.21
CA VAL A 31 11.89 -11.11 -1.66
C VAL A 31 10.73 -12.10 -1.58
N LEU A 32 11.00 -13.38 -1.82
CA LEU A 32 10.04 -14.47 -1.66
C LEU A 32 10.37 -15.24 -0.39
N LEU A 33 9.35 -15.43 0.45
CA LEU A 33 9.42 -16.24 1.66
C LEU A 33 8.94 -17.67 1.42
N CYS A 34 9.41 -18.60 2.25
CA CYS A 34 9.06 -20.02 2.14
C CYS A 34 7.59 -20.35 2.42
N ASN A 35 6.84 -19.45 3.06
CA ASN A 35 5.39 -19.51 3.23
C ASN A 35 4.63 -18.93 2.02
N SER A 36 5.35 -18.69 0.91
CA SER A 36 4.82 -18.17 -0.36
C SER A 36 4.35 -16.71 -0.31
N VAL A 37 4.74 -15.97 0.72
CA VAL A 37 4.54 -14.51 0.77
C VAL A 37 5.67 -13.82 0.00
N VAL A 38 5.30 -12.87 -0.85
CA VAL A 38 6.26 -11.96 -1.50
C VAL A 38 6.23 -10.64 -0.76
N ILE A 39 7.37 -10.17 -0.28
CA ILE A 39 7.53 -8.87 0.38
C ILE A 39 8.26 -7.93 -0.58
N PHE A 40 7.74 -6.72 -0.73
CA PHE A 40 8.35 -5.65 -1.51
C PHE A 40 9.12 -4.68 -0.61
N GLU A 41 10.10 -3.98 -1.19
CA GLU A 41 10.92 -2.99 -0.47
C GLU A 41 10.09 -1.85 0.15
N ASP A 42 8.91 -1.56 -0.40
CA ASP A 42 8.01 -0.54 0.09
C ASP A 42 7.05 -1.03 1.20
N THR A 43 7.31 -2.21 1.78
CA THR A 43 6.46 -2.94 2.75
C THR A 43 5.13 -3.45 2.19
N GLY A 44 4.96 -3.41 0.87
CA GLY A 44 3.84 -4.10 0.21
C GLY A 44 4.04 -5.61 0.25
N GLU A 45 2.95 -6.36 0.20
CA GLU A 45 3.00 -7.82 0.22
C GLU A 45 2.02 -8.43 -0.79
N ILE A 46 2.40 -9.57 -1.36
CA ILE A 46 1.48 -10.45 -2.09
C ILE A 46 1.40 -11.77 -1.33
N LEU A 47 0.19 -12.09 -0.89
CA LEU A 47 -0.13 -13.33 -0.20
C LEU A 47 -0.31 -14.48 -1.22
N PRO A 48 -0.18 -15.75 -0.79
CA PRO A 48 -0.37 -16.89 -1.68
C PRO A 48 -1.80 -17.01 -2.24
N ASP A 49 -2.79 -16.38 -1.61
CA ASP A 49 -4.16 -16.29 -2.13
C ASP A 49 -4.34 -15.18 -3.19
N LEU A 50 -3.24 -14.53 -3.59
CA LEU A 50 -3.16 -13.42 -4.55
C LEU A 50 -3.73 -12.08 -4.04
N ARG A 51 -4.12 -11.99 -2.76
CA ARG A 51 -4.40 -10.70 -2.13
C ARG A 51 -3.14 -9.84 -2.03
N VAL A 52 -3.36 -8.55 -2.27
CA VAL A 52 -2.35 -7.50 -2.13
C VAL A 52 -2.54 -6.82 -0.78
N VAL A 53 -1.50 -6.83 0.05
CA VAL A 53 -1.41 -5.98 1.24
C VAL A 53 -0.76 -4.67 0.81
N THR A 54 -1.46 -3.56 1.05
CA THR A 54 -0.98 -2.26 0.61
C THR A 54 0.23 -1.83 1.42
N PRO A 55 1.26 -1.26 0.77
CA PRO A 55 2.45 -0.78 1.45
C PRO A 55 2.13 0.27 2.50
N HIS A 56 2.80 0.19 3.65
CA HIS A 56 2.70 1.14 4.75
C HIS A 56 3.54 2.40 4.47
N ARG A 57 3.21 3.13 3.39
CA ARG A 57 3.73 4.48 3.21
C ARG A 57 3.00 5.42 4.17
N SER A 58 3.69 5.91 5.21
CA SER A 58 3.21 7.09 5.93
C SER A 58 3.20 8.25 4.94
N LEU A 59 2.03 8.57 4.37
CA LEU A 59 1.88 9.75 3.54
C LEU A 59 2.25 10.96 4.41
N PRO A 60 3.00 11.94 3.87
CA PRO A 60 3.15 13.21 4.55
C PRO A 60 1.74 13.72 4.87
N LYS A 61 1.47 14.04 6.13
CA LYS A 61 0.26 14.80 6.49
C LYS A 61 0.38 16.15 5.80
N LEU A 62 -0.13 16.26 4.58
CA LEU A 62 -0.34 17.55 3.97
C LEU A 62 -1.32 18.29 4.91
N PRO A 63 -1.02 19.55 5.25
CA PRO A 63 -1.98 20.34 6.00
C PRO A 63 -3.30 20.31 5.23
N ALA A 64 -4.41 20.10 5.93
CA ALA A 64 -5.73 20.19 5.32
C ALA A 64 -5.87 21.60 4.75
N SER A 65 -5.60 21.77 3.46
CA SER A 65 -5.88 23.00 2.75
C SER A 65 -7.37 23.24 2.91
N ARG A 66 -7.70 24.22 3.73
CA ARG A 66 -9.03 24.76 3.91
C ARG A 66 -9.52 25.15 2.51
N MET A 67 -10.37 24.32 1.91
CA MET A 67 -11.14 24.68 0.73
C MET A 67 -12.17 25.73 1.19
N GLU A 68 -11.69 26.96 1.38
CA GLU A 68 -12.55 28.10 1.62
C GLU A 68 -13.25 28.47 0.31
N GLY A 69 -14.57 28.61 0.42
CA GLY A 69 -15.52 28.60 -0.68
C GLY A 69 -15.14 29.50 -1.85
N ARG A 70 -15.10 28.90 -3.04
CA ARG A 70 -15.25 29.63 -4.30
C ARG A 70 -16.67 30.21 -4.30
N THR A 71 -16.78 31.48 -3.93
CA THR A 71 -18.00 32.28 -4.04
C THR A 71 -18.56 32.20 -5.45
N THR A 72 -19.67 31.49 -5.63
CA THR A 72 -20.54 31.66 -6.79
C THR A 72 -21.35 32.93 -6.55
N ARG A 73 -20.82 34.09 -6.96
CA ARG A 73 -21.65 35.28 -7.15
C ARG A 73 -22.45 35.11 -8.45
N ALA A 74 -23.47 34.26 -8.40
CA ALA A 74 -24.57 34.29 -9.35
C ALA A 74 -25.55 35.37 -8.88
N ALA A 75 -25.23 36.63 -9.20
CA ALA A 75 -26.13 37.75 -9.00
C ALA A 75 -25.63 38.95 -9.82
N GLU A 76 -26.27 39.09 -10.98
CA GLU A 76 -26.71 40.36 -11.54
C GLU A 76 -25.69 41.19 -12.35
N PHE A 77 -25.76 41.05 -13.66
CA PHE A 77 -25.91 42.24 -14.50
C PHE A 77 -26.88 41.96 -15.65
N MET A 78 -28.10 42.42 -15.42
CA MET A 78 -29.21 42.55 -16.36
C MET A 78 -28.97 43.84 -17.17
N GLY A 79 -29.07 43.81 -18.51
CA GLY A 79 -29.09 45.05 -19.29
C GLY A 79 -28.83 44.92 -20.79
N SER A 80 -29.92 44.82 -21.56
CA SER A 80 -30.21 45.46 -22.87
C SER A 80 -29.13 45.47 -23.97
N SER A 81 -29.32 44.77 -25.09
CA SER A 81 -30.05 45.24 -26.30
C SER A 81 -29.45 46.49 -26.95
N GLU A 82 -28.84 46.32 -28.12
CA GLU A 82 -29.26 46.87 -29.44
C GLU A 82 -28.42 46.22 -30.56
#